data_AF-A0A370HLV9-F1
#
_entry.id   AF-A0A370HLV9-F1
#
_cell.length_a   1.000
_cell.length_b   1.000
_cell.length_c   1.000
_cell.angle_alpha   90.00
_cell.angle_beta   90.00
_cell.angle_gamma   90.00
#
_symmetry.space_group_name_H-M   'P 1'
#
loop_
_entity.id
_entity.type
_entity.pdbx_description
1 polymer ?
#
loop_
_entity_poly.entity_id
_entity_poly.type
_entity_poly.pdbx_seq_one_letter_code
_entity_poly.pdbx_strand_id
1 'polypeptide(L)'
;MSGLPRTFHPDPEAAPYRVNQKSPYRVKSDFRVDFTNGGHIEAKDFLFDIEGDSVTPERLAEMIVSALNLLRAGPVTIEAMTVVRRGEHQDAQPAAVPGRPS
;
A
#
# COMPACT_ATOMS: atom_id res chain seq x y z
N MET A 1 -4.07 -6.40 22.91
CA MET A 1 -4.03 -5.60 21.66
C MET A 1 -2.98 -6.26 20.79
N SER A 2 -3.34 -7.03 19.77
CA SER A 2 -2.29 -7.63 18.94
C SER A 2 -1.79 -6.56 17.99
N GLY A 3 -0.51 -6.19 18.14
CA GLY A 3 0.19 -5.28 17.24
C GLY A 3 0.59 -5.96 15.93
N LEU A 4 1.37 -5.24 15.13
CA LEU A 4 2.08 -5.76 13.97
C LEU A 4 3.41 -6.41 14.42
N PRO A 5 3.95 -7.39 13.69
CA PRO A 5 3.49 -7.86 12.36
C PRO A 5 2.22 -8.70 12.40
N ARG A 6 1.43 -8.65 11.32
CA ARG A 6 0.22 -9.48 11.16
C ARG A 6 -0.03 -9.82 9.70
N THR A 7 -0.43 -11.08 9.46
CA THR A 7 -0.77 -11.59 8.14
C THR A 7 -2.27 -11.54 7.89
N PHE A 8 -2.63 -11.14 6.69
CA PHE A 8 -3.99 -11.01 6.18
C PHE A 8 -4.15 -11.80 4.89
N HIS A 9 -5.36 -12.25 4.63
CA HIS A 9 -5.76 -12.85 3.36
C HIS A 9 -6.70 -11.86 2.68
N PRO A 10 -6.20 -11.04 1.73
CA PRO A 10 -7.03 -10.05 1.06
C PRO A 10 -8.23 -10.69 0.37
N ASP A 11 -9.41 -10.08 0.52
CA ASP A 11 -10.60 -10.48 -0.21
C ASP A 11 -10.42 -10.15 -1.70
N PRO A 12 -10.49 -11.12 -2.62
CA PRO A 12 -10.39 -10.86 -4.06
C PRO A 12 -11.54 -9.99 -4.59
N GLU A 13 -12.66 -9.88 -3.86
CA GLU A 13 -13.80 -9.03 -4.19
C GLU A 13 -13.74 -7.65 -3.51
N ALA A 14 -12.70 -7.37 -2.72
CA ALA A 14 -12.51 -6.08 -2.09
C ALA A 14 -12.52 -4.94 -3.10
N ALA A 15 -13.07 -3.79 -2.70
CA ALA A 15 -13.09 -2.60 -3.55
C ALA A 15 -11.66 -2.24 -4.00
N PRO A 16 -11.42 -2.02 -5.31
CA PRO A 16 -10.09 -1.78 -5.82
C PRO A 16 -9.51 -0.49 -5.25
N TYR A 17 -8.22 -0.51 -4.97
CA TYR A 17 -7.49 0.69 -4.61
C TYR A 17 -7.51 1.69 -5.77
N ARG A 18 -7.88 2.93 -5.47
CA ARG A 18 -7.82 4.05 -6.41
C ARG A 18 -6.86 5.09 -5.87
N VAL A 19 -5.80 5.35 -6.62
CA VAL A 19 -4.84 6.39 -6.26
C VAL A 19 -5.51 7.76 -6.29
N ASN A 20 -5.32 8.53 -5.21
CA ASN A 20 -5.73 9.92 -5.13
C ASN A 20 -4.50 10.79 -4.83
N GLN A 21 -3.84 11.23 -5.89
CA GLN A 21 -2.62 12.06 -5.79
C GLN A 21 -2.86 13.40 -5.09
N LYS A 22 -4.12 13.83 -4.95
CA LYS A 22 -4.50 15.05 -4.24
C LYS A 22 -4.80 14.80 -2.76
N SER A 23 -4.77 13.55 -2.29
CA SER A 23 -5.03 13.27 -0.90
C SER A 23 -4.00 13.95 0.01
N PRO A 24 -4.43 14.61 1.11
CA PRO A 24 -3.53 15.15 2.11
C PRO A 24 -2.89 14.08 3.00
N TYR A 25 -3.38 12.84 2.97
CA TYR A 25 -2.90 11.74 3.82
C TYR A 25 -2.40 10.56 3.00
N ARG A 26 -1.38 9.90 3.56
CA ARG A 26 -0.78 8.69 3.04
C ARG A 26 -0.58 7.70 4.18
N VAL A 27 -0.50 6.43 3.86
CA VAL A 27 0.02 5.41 4.77
C VAL A 27 1.37 4.94 4.27
N LYS A 28 2.39 5.05 5.13
CA LYS A 28 3.72 4.48 4.92
C LYS A 28 3.73 3.08 5.51
N SER A 29 4.17 2.07 4.76
CA SER A 29 4.16 0.69 5.23
C SER A 29 5.35 -0.13 4.76
N ASP A 30 5.78 -1.00 5.67
CA ASP A 30 6.62 -2.15 5.37
C ASP A 30 5.72 -3.39 5.27
N PHE A 31 5.84 -4.14 4.19
CA PHE A 31 5.00 -5.32 3.99
C PHE A 31 5.69 -6.39 3.14
N ARG A 32 5.17 -7.61 3.27
CA ARG A 32 5.51 -8.77 2.45
C ARG A 32 4.26 -9.31 1.78
N VAL A 33 4.35 -9.66 0.50
CA VAL A 33 3.31 -10.41 -0.22
C VAL A 33 3.89 -11.75 -0.63
N ASP A 34 3.31 -12.84 -0.13
CA ASP A 34 3.64 -14.20 -0.56
C ASP A 34 2.76 -14.59 -1.75
N PHE A 35 3.32 -15.28 -2.75
CA PHE A 35 2.56 -15.71 -3.92
C PHE A 35 2.13 -17.17 -3.79
N THR A 36 0.93 -17.50 -4.27
CA THR A 36 0.41 -18.88 -4.20
C THR A 36 1.14 -19.86 -5.12
N ASN A 37 1.94 -19.34 -6.06
CA ASN A 37 2.81 -20.11 -6.95
C ASN A 37 4.28 -20.15 -6.49
N GLY A 38 4.57 -19.68 -5.27
CA GLY A 38 5.90 -19.67 -4.69
C GLY A 38 6.64 -18.35 -4.89
N GLY A 39 7.53 -18.03 -3.94
CA GLY A 39 8.22 -16.75 -3.87
C GLY A 39 7.42 -15.68 -3.11
N HIS A 40 8.03 -14.51 -2.95
CA HIS A 40 7.44 -13.36 -2.27
C HIS A 40 8.09 -12.06 -2.77
N ILE A 41 7.42 -10.93 -2.52
CA ILE A 41 8.02 -9.59 -2.60
C ILE A 41 7.97 -8.93 -1.23
N GLU A 42 8.92 -8.05 -0.98
CA GLU A 42 8.95 -7.19 0.21
C GLU A 42 9.11 -5.75 -0.23
N ALA A 43 8.43 -4.86 0.48
CA ALA A 43 8.54 -3.42 0.31
C ALA A 43 8.86 -2.76 1.66
N LYS A 44 9.64 -1.68 1.59
CA LYS A 44 10.06 -0.88 2.73
C LYS A 44 9.71 0.58 2.48
N ASP A 45 9.18 1.25 3.50
CA ASP A 45 8.78 2.66 3.47
C ASP A 45 7.84 3.03 2.30
N PHE A 46 7.01 2.08 1.83
CA PHE A 46 6.14 2.29 0.67
C PHE A 46 4.94 3.17 1.04
N LEU A 47 4.58 4.12 0.18
CA LEU A 47 3.50 5.08 0.42
C LEU A 47 2.26 4.79 -0.46
N PHE A 48 1.10 4.67 0.18
CA PHE A 48 -0.21 4.67 -0.50
C PHE A 48 -0.99 5.93 -0.15
N ASP A 49 -1.64 6.55 -1.14
CA ASP A 49 -2.57 7.64 -0.89
C ASP A 49 -3.84 7.08 -0.23
N ILE A 50 -4.39 7.73 0.79
CA ILE A 50 -5.63 7.29 1.47
C ILE A 50 -6.65 8.42 1.54
N GLU A 51 -7.96 8.16 1.48
CA GLU A 51 -8.96 9.24 1.42
C GLU A 51 -9.13 10.00 2.75
N GLY A 52 -8.93 9.32 3.87
CA GLY A 52 -9.01 9.88 5.23
C GLY A 52 -7.68 9.87 5.97
N ASP A 53 -7.71 10.14 7.27
CA ASP A 53 -6.55 10.16 8.17
C ASP A 53 -6.26 8.80 8.83
N SER A 54 -6.95 7.75 8.40
CA SER A 54 -6.85 6.41 8.97
C SER A 54 -7.14 5.33 7.92
N VAL A 55 -6.56 4.16 8.14
CA VAL A 55 -6.79 2.94 7.36
C VAL A 55 -6.49 1.76 8.27
N THR A 56 -7.26 0.67 8.15
CA THR A 56 -6.99 -0.56 8.91
C THR A 56 -5.90 -1.38 8.24
N PRO A 57 -5.14 -2.21 8.99
CA PRO A 57 -4.19 -3.14 8.41
C PRO A 57 -4.83 -4.11 7.39
N GLU A 58 -6.04 -4.59 7.68
CA GLU A 58 -6.82 -5.44 6.78
C GLU A 58 -7.08 -4.73 5.44
N ARG A 59 -7.54 -3.48 5.49
CA ARG A 59 -7.80 -2.70 4.27
C ARG A 59 -6.50 -2.36 3.52
N LEU A 60 -5.41 -2.11 4.24
CA LEU A 60 -4.09 -1.88 3.65
C LEU A 60 -3.60 -3.10 2.88
N ALA A 61 -3.81 -4.32 3.39
CA ALA A 61 -3.46 -5.55 2.69
C ALA A 61 -4.20 -5.71 1.35
N GLU A 62 -5.50 -5.38 1.31
CA GLU A 62 -6.29 -5.34 0.07
C GLU A 62 -5.76 -4.28 -0.91
N MET A 63 -5.44 -3.08 -0.39
CA MET A 63 -4.89 -2.00 -1.20
C MET A 63 -3.56 -2.39 -1.85
N ILE A 64 -2.67 -3.07 -1.12
CA ILE A 64 -1.38 -3.54 -1.61
C ILE A 64 -1.56 -4.48 -2.81
N VAL A 65 -2.41 -5.51 -2.69
CA VAL A 65 -2.66 -6.45 -3.78
C VAL A 65 -3.28 -5.75 -4.99
N SER A 66 -4.24 -4.85 -4.75
CA SER A 66 -4.90 -4.10 -5.80
C SER A 66 -3.96 -3.11 -6.52
N ALA A 67 -3.10 -2.40 -5.79
CA ALA A 67 -2.20 -1.38 -6.34
C ALA A 67 -1.07 -1.98 -7.18
N LEU A 68 -0.50 -3.10 -6.71
CA LEU A 68 0.64 -3.74 -7.36
C LEU A 68 0.21 -4.67 -8.51
N ASN A 69 -1.11 -4.92 -8.65
CA ASN A 69 -1.70 -5.75 -9.71
C ASN A 69 -1.00 -7.11 -9.86
N LEU A 70 -0.75 -7.76 -8.73
CA LEU A 70 0.07 -8.97 -8.64
C LEU A 70 -0.75 -10.22 -9.00
N LEU A 71 -0.32 -10.92 -10.05
CA LEU A 71 -0.90 -12.20 -10.43
C LEU A 71 -0.56 -13.26 -9.37
N ARG A 72 -1.56 -14.02 -8.90
CA ARG A 72 -1.41 -15.06 -7.84
C ARG A 72 -0.92 -14.52 -6.49
N ALA A 73 -1.26 -13.26 -6.16
CA ALA A 73 -1.06 -12.75 -4.81
C ALA A 73 -1.77 -13.64 -3.78
N GLY A 74 -1.04 -14.03 -2.75
CA GLY A 74 -1.52 -14.79 -1.62
C GLY A 74 -1.63 -13.90 -0.38
N PRO A 75 -1.26 -14.40 0.81
CA PRO A 75 -1.31 -13.63 2.04
C PRO A 75 -0.38 -12.41 2.00
N VAL A 76 -0.78 -11.36 2.70
CA VAL A 76 0.01 -10.14 2.91
C VAL A 76 0.33 -10.01 4.38
N THR A 77 1.61 -9.89 4.72
CA THR A 77 2.05 -9.57 6.07
C THR A 77 2.40 -8.09 6.14
N ILE A 78 1.71 -7.35 7.00
CA ILE A 78 2.04 -5.96 7.31
C ILE A 78 3.01 -5.98 8.48
N GLU A 79 4.23 -5.49 8.27
CA GLU A 79 5.30 -5.43 9.28
C GLU A 79 5.21 -4.14 10.09
N ALA A 80 4.96 -3.03 9.40
CA ALA A 80 4.77 -1.71 10.00
C ALA A 80 3.81 -0.88 9.16
N MET A 81 3.08 0.03 9.80
CA MET A 81 2.32 1.06 9.11
C MET A 81 2.21 2.34 9.94
N THR A 82 2.29 3.48 9.28
CA THR A 82 2.11 4.81 9.89
C THR A 82 1.39 5.72 8.93
N VAL A 83 0.31 6.37 9.36
CA VAL A 83 -0.32 7.43 8.57
C VAL A 83 0.54 8.70 8.67
N VAL A 84 0.79 9.31 7.52
CA VAL A 84 1.59 10.53 7.37
C VAL A 84 0.82 11.56 6.55
N ARG A 85 1.07 12.84 6.83
CA ARG A 85 0.55 13.95 6.02
C ARG A 85 1.52 14.24 4.86
N ARG A 86 0.96 14.47 3.68
CA ARG A 86 1.73 14.83 2.47
C ARG A 86 2.54 16.10 2.72
N GLY A 87 3.81 16.10 2.31
CA GLY A 87 4.72 17.24 2.47
C GLY A 87 5.34 17.44 3.86
N GLU A 88 4.88 16.70 4.89
CA GLU A 88 5.48 16.73 6.24
C GLU A 88 6.52 15.62 6.46
N HIS A 89 6.49 14.58 5.63
CA HIS A 89 7.54 13.55 5.54
C HIS A 89 8.28 13.70 4.22
N GLN A 90 9.56 13.27 4.17
CA GLN A 90 10.40 13.26 2.96
C GLN A 90 9.76 12.40 1.87
N ASP A 91 8.78 12.97 1.17
CA ASP A 91 8.21 12.40 -0.04
C ASP A 91 9.34 12.40 -1.06
N ALA A 92 9.77 11.21 -1.50
CA ALA A 92 10.49 11.13 -2.76
C ALA A 92 9.62 11.83 -3.80
N GLN A 93 10.15 12.86 -4.45
CA GLN A 93 9.41 13.60 -5.47
C GLN A 93 8.87 12.58 -6.48
N PRO A 94 7.57 12.66 -6.85
CA PRO A 94 7.04 11.83 -7.91
C PRO A 94 7.98 11.95 -9.11
N ALA A 95 8.43 10.83 -9.66
CA ALA A 95 9.18 10.87 -10.90
C ALA A 95 8.37 11.71 -11.91
N ALA A 96 8.98 12.77 -12.43
CA ALA A 96 8.32 13.63 -13.39
C ALA A 96 7.83 12.75 -14.55
N VAL A 97 6.54 12.81 -14.86
CA VAL A 97 5.98 12.11 -16.03
C VAL A 97 6.66 12.72 -17.26
N PRO A 98 7.45 11.97 -18.03
CA PRO A 98 8.10 12.52 -19.21
C PRO A 98 7.03 12.84 -20.25
N GLY A 99 6.88 14.13 -20.57
CA GLY A 99 6.27 14.63 -21.80
C GLY A 99 4.79 14.29 -22.04
N ARG A 100 3.88 15.19 -21.62
CA ARG A 100 2.65 15.42 -22.39
C ARG A 100 2.85 16.72 -23.16
N PRO A 101 3.12 16.70 -24.48
CA PRO A 101 3.15 17.94 -25.25
C PRO A 101 1.76 18.58 -25.21
N SER A 102 1.79 19.90 -25.02
CA SER A 102 0.65 20.83 -25.07
C SER A 102 0.00 20.90 -26.45
#